data_AF-H3A8L1-F1
#
_entry.id   AF-H3A8L1-F1
#
_cell.length_a   1.000
_cell.length_b   1.000
_cell.length_c   1.000
_cell.angle_alpha   90.00
_cell.angle_beta   90.00
_cell.angle_gamma   90.00
#
_symmetry.space_group_name_H-M   'P 1'
#
loop_
_entity.id
_entity.type
_entity.pdbx_description
1 polymer ?
#
loop_
_entity_poly.entity_id
_entity_poly.type
_entity_poly.pdbx_seq_one_letter_code
_entity_poly.pdbx_strand_id
1 'polypeptide(L)'
;TIGIAVDLRHRNRSTESLQANIQQLREYRSKLILFPRKASAPKKGGSSAEEIKMATQLAGLVMSIRNILKKEKVWVISEDEKNFKAFTSLRVARANARLFGIRAKRAKEAAEQDVEKKR
;
A
#
# COMPACT_ATOMS: atom_id res chain seq x y z
N THR A 1 12.21 -20.92 14.57
CA THR A 1 11.93 -19.86 13.58
C THR A 1 10.61 -20.21 12.88
N ILE A 2 9.87 -19.22 12.39
CA ILE A 2 8.47 -19.38 11.94
C ILE A 2 8.33 -19.44 10.40
N GLY A 3 9.44 -19.37 9.65
CA GLY A 3 9.41 -19.55 8.19
C GLY A 3 8.97 -18.32 7.39
N ILE A 4 9.09 -17.12 7.94
CA ILE A 4 8.83 -15.86 7.22
C ILE A 4 10.13 -15.36 6.59
N ALA A 5 10.10 -15.07 5.28
CA ALA A 5 11.21 -14.43 4.58
C ALA A 5 11.26 -12.93 4.93
N VAL A 6 12.43 -12.44 5.35
CA VAL A 6 12.63 -11.05 5.79
C VAL A 6 13.74 -10.41 4.95
N ASP A 7 13.43 -9.32 4.26
CA ASP A 7 14.43 -8.46 3.59
C ASP A 7 14.59 -7.14 4.34
N LEU A 8 15.77 -6.92 4.92
CA LEU A 8 16.12 -5.73 5.71
C LEU A 8 16.30 -4.48 4.85
N ARG A 9 16.45 -4.62 3.53
CA ARG A 9 16.65 -3.48 2.62
C ARG A 9 15.35 -2.82 2.21
N HIS A 10 14.22 -3.51 2.38
CA HIS A 10 12.92 -3.03 1.97
C HIS A 10 12.46 -1.82 2.82
N ARG A 11 11.87 -0.81 2.17
CA ARG A 11 11.33 0.39 2.81
C ARG A 11 9.90 0.64 2.37
N ASN A 12 9.00 0.87 3.32
CA ASN A 12 7.61 1.22 3.06
C ASN A 12 7.48 2.74 2.86
N ARG A 13 6.89 3.15 1.73
CA ARG A 13 6.58 4.57 1.44
C ARG A 13 5.10 4.91 1.64
N SER A 14 4.22 3.92 1.49
CA SER A 14 2.78 4.06 1.69
C SER A 14 2.34 3.37 2.98
N THR A 15 1.38 3.98 3.67
CA THR A 15 0.76 3.43 4.89
C THR A 15 -0.19 2.28 4.56
N GLU A 16 -0.87 2.37 3.41
CA GLU A 16 -1.82 1.36 2.92
C GLU A 16 -1.17 -0.02 2.76
N SER A 17 0.00 -0.10 2.13
CA SER A 17 0.72 -1.35 1.93
C SER A 17 1.26 -1.92 3.24
N LEU A 18 1.76 -1.05 4.13
CA LEU A 18 2.21 -1.44 5.45
C LEU A 18 1.08 -2.07 6.26
N GLN A 19 -0.11 -1.44 6.26
CA GLN A 19 -1.27 -1.97 6.97
C GLN A 19 -1.74 -3.31 6.40
N ALA A 20 -1.79 -3.44 5.07
CA ALA A 20 -2.12 -4.71 4.41
C ALA A 20 -1.15 -5.84 4.80
N ASN A 21 0.16 -5.56 4.82
CA ASN A 21 1.18 -6.53 5.21
C ASN A 21 1.08 -6.92 6.69
N ILE A 22 0.82 -5.96 7.59
CA ILE A 22 0.59 -6.25 9.01
C ILE A 22 -0.62 -7.17 9.18
N GLN A 23 -1.70 -6.88 8.48
CA GLN A 23 -2.90 -7.71 8.52
C GLN A 23 -2.61 -9.13 8.01
N GLN A 24 -1.89 -9.27 6.89
CA GLN A 24 -1.49 -10.57 6.36
C GLN A 24 -0.60 -11.36 7.34
N LEU A 25 0.34 -10.70 8.02
CA LEU A 25 1.19 -11.34 9.04
C LEU A 25 0.38 -11.78 10.27
N ARG A 26 -0.64 -11.02 10.67
CA ARG A 26 -1.57 -11.41 11.74
C ARG A 26 -2.38 -12.63 11.35
N GLU A 27 -2.89 -12.66 10.12
CA GLU A 27 -3.63 -13.80 9.57
C GLU A 27 -2.76 -15.04 9.39
N TYR A 28 -1.50 -14.87 8.99
CA TYR A 28 -0.54 -15.97 8.95
C TYR A 28 -0.34 -16.57 10.34
N ARG A 29 -0.11 -15.71 11.34
CA ARG A 29 0.14 -16.12 12.72
C ARG A 29 -1.05 -16.83 13.34
N SER A 30 -2.29 -16.44 13.02
CA SER A 30 -3.48 -17.13 13.54
C SER A 30 -3.72 -18.49 12.90
N LYS A 31 -3.26 -18.71 11.66
CA LYS A 31 -3.35 -20.00 10.94
C LYS A 31 -2.15 -20.92 11.17
N LEU A 32 -1.07 -20.41 11.76
CA LEU A 32 0.16 -21.15 11.98
C LEU A 32 -0.01 -22.12 13.15
N ILE A 33 0.18 -23.41 12.90
CA ILE A 33 0.30 -24.44 13.93
C ILE A 33 1.78 -24.61 14.28
N LEU A 34 2.19 -24.24 15.50
CA LEU A 34 3.60 -24.31 15.92
C LEU A 34 3.85 -25.53 16.80
N PHE A 35 4.59 -26.50 16.25
CA PHE A 35 4.98 -27.70 16.99
C PHE A 35 5.99 -27.39 18.10
N PRO A 36 5.86 -27.98 19.29
CA PRO A 36 6.85 -27.85 20.34
C PRO A 36 8.15 -28.56 19.94
N ARG A 37 9.30 -27.96 20.27
CA ARG A 37 10.62 -28.56 20.02
C ARG A 37 10.81 -29.93 20.68
N LYS A 38 10.19 -30.12 21.86
CA LYS A 38 10.16 -31.39 22.58
C LYS A 38 8.69 -31.69 22.90
N ALA A 39 8.18 -32.82 22.43
CA ALA A 39 6.79 -33.21 22.66
C ALA A 39 6.46 -33.42 24.15
N SER A 40 7.43 -33.88 24.94
CA SER A 40 7.30 -34.11 26.39
C SER A 40 7.33 -32.85 27.24
N ALA A 41 7.82 -31.73 26.70
CA ALA A 41 7.97 -30.46 27.43
C ALA A 41 7.54 -29.29 26.53
N PRO A 42 6.23 -29.14 26.26
CA PRO A 42 5.72 -28.05 25.46
C PRO A 42 6.00 -26.71 26.15
N LYS A 43 6.64 -25.78 25.42
CA LYS A 43 6.92 -24.43 25.90
C LYS A 43 5.74 -23.50 25.61
N LYS A 44 5.63 -22.40 26.36
CA LYS A 44 4.65 -21.33 26.09
C LYS A 44 4.79 -20.84 24.64
N GLY A 45 3.68 -20.86 23.91
CA GLY A 45 3.60 -20.45 22.50
C GLY A 45 3.57 -21.58 21.47
N GLY A 46 3.63 -22.85 21.89
CA GLY A 46 3.29 -23.98 21.01
C GLY A 46 1.78 -24.21 20.89
N SER A 47 1.36 -24.85 19.80
CA SER A 47 -0.03 -25.25 19.56
C SER A 47 -0.48 -26.37 20.51
N SER A 48 -1.80 -26.48 20.68
CA SER A 48 -2.40 -27.54 21.49
C SER A 48 -2.20 -28.92 20.85
N ALA A 49 -2.27 -29.98 21.65
CA ALA A 49 -2.14 -31.36 21.14
C ALA A 49 -3.25 -31.71 20.11
N GLU A 50 -4.40 -31.06 20.20
CA GLU A 50 -5.53 -31.24 19.27
C GLU A 50 -5.23 -30.59 17.91
N GLU A 51 -4.75 -29.34 17.90
CA GLU A 51 -4.31 -28.65 16.68
C GLU A 51 -3.20 -29.41 15.96
N ILE A 52 -2.25 -29.95 16.72
CA ILE A 52 -1.13 -30.74 16.19
C ILE A 52 -1.62 -31.98 15.46
N LYS A 53 -2.65 -32.67 15.97
CA LYS A 53 -3.23 -33.86 15.31
C LYS A 53 -4.00 -33.51 14.03
N MET A 54 -4.62 -32.33 13.99
CA MET A 54 -5.33 -31.83 12.80
C MET A 54 -4.39 -31.25 11.73
N ALA A 55 -3.10 -31.04 12.06
CA ALA A 55 -2.15 -30.43 11.16
C ALA A 55 -1.95 -31.31 9.90
N THR A 56 -2.19 -30.70 8.74
CA THR A 56 -1.94 -31.31 7.43
C THR A 56 -1.04 -30.39 6.60
N GLN A 57 -0.29 -30.96 5.66
CA GLN A 57 0.54 -30.16 4.77
C GLN A 57 -0.36 -29.46 3.74
N LEU A 58 -0.26 -28.14 3.67
CA LEU A 58 -0.89 -27.37 2.60
C LEU A 58 -0.13 -27.61 1.29
N ALA A 59 -0.80 -28.13 0.27
CA ALA A 59 -0.25 -28.21 -1.08
C ALA A 59 -0.44 -26.87 -1.81
N GLY A 60 0.63 -26.34 -2.41
CA GLY A 60 0.62 -25.08 -3.17
C GLY A 60 1.12 -23.87 -2.38
N LEU A 61 0.77 -22.67 -2.87
CA LEU A 61 1.30 -21.41 -2.33
C LEU A 61 0.55 -21.00 -1.05
N VAL A 62 1.28 -20.82 0.05
CA VAL A 62 0.75 -20.38 1.34
C VAL A 62 0.17 -18.97 1.20
N MET A 63 -1.13 -18.82 1.48
CA MET A 63 -1.87 -17.55 1.40
C MET A 63 -1.66 -16.81 0.07
N SER A 64 -2.12 -17.41 -1.03
CA SER A 64 -2.02 -16.82 -2.37
C SER A 64 -2.52 -15.38 -2.42
N ILE A 65 -1.70 -14.47 -2.94
CA ILE A 65 -2.08 -13.07 -3.16
C ILE A 65 -3.15 -13.03 -4.26
N ARG A 66 -4.30 -12.43 -3.96
CA ARG A 66 -5.38 -12.23 -4.93
C ARG A 66 -5.58 -10.73 -5.15
N ASN A 67 -5.69 -10.35 -6.42
CA ASN A 67 -6.04 -8.98 -6.80
C ASN A 67 -7.55 -8.82 -6.66
N ILE A 68 -7.99 -8.34 -5.51
CA ILE A 68 -9.40 -8.09 -5.23
C ILE A 68 -9.77 -6.74 -5.84
N LEU A 69 -10.61 -6.77 -6.88
CA LEU A 69 -11.21 -5.57 -7.44
C LEU A 69 -12.51 -5.27 -6.69
N LYS A 70 -12.62 -4.06 -6.14
CA LYS A 70 -13.87 -3.59 -5.54
C LYS A 70 -14.84 -3.26 -6.67
N LYS A 71 -16.00 -3.93 -6.69
CA LYS A 71 -17.07 -3.63 -7.64
C LYS A 71 -17.85 -2.42 -7.13
N GLU A 72 -17.81 -1.33 -7.88
CA GLU A 72 -18.61 -0.14 -7.60
C GLU A 72 -20.07 -0.37 -8.02
N LYS A 73 -20.99 0.24 -7.28
CA LYS A 73 -22.42 0.19 -7.60
C LYS A 73 -22.74 1.31 -8.59
N VAL A 74 -23.71 1.09 -9.47
CA VAL A 74 -24.22 2.16 -10.33
C VAL A 74 -24.92 3.21 -9.47
N TRP A 75 -24.57 4.47 -9.66
CA TRP A 75 -25.20 5.61 -8.98
C TRP A 75 -25.56 6.71 -9.99
N VAL A 76 -26.36 7.68 -9.54
CA VAL A 76 -26.77 8.83 -10.36
C VAL A 76 -25.60 9.81 -10.47
N ILE A 77 -25.29 10.22 -11.70
CA ILE A 77 -24.18 11.14 -12.01
C ILE A 77 -24.53 12.55 -11.54
N SER A 78 -23.63 13.17 -10.78
CA SER A 78 -23.79 14.56 -10.30
C SER A 78 -23.64 15.59 -11.43
N GLU A 79 -24.16 16.80 -11.24
CA GLU A 79 -24.03 17.88 -12.25
C GLU A 79 -22.58 18.30 -12.46
N ASP A 80 -21.76 18.30 -11.39
CA ASP A 80 -20.34 18.62 -11.46
C ASP A 80 -19.56 17.59 -12.29
N GLU A 81 -19.88 16.30 -12.15
CA GLU A 81 -19.28 15.22 -12.95
C GLU A 81 -19.63 15.35 -14.44
N LYS A 82 -20.87 15.76 -14.75
CA LYS A 82 -21.29 16.00 -16.14
C LYS A 82 -20.56 17.19 -16.76
N ASN A 83 -20.34 18.23 -15.97
CA ASN A 83 -19.66 19.44 -16.43
C ASN A 83 -18.12 19.30 -16.46
N PHE A 84 -17.58 18.23 -15.88
CA PHE A 84 -16.14 18.00 -15.84
C PHE A 84 -15.56 17.67 -17.22
N LYS A 85 -14.71 18.57 -17.74
CA LYS A 85 -14.04 18.39 -19.03
C LYS A 85 -12.73 17.60 -18.89
N ALA A 86 -12.84 16.26 -18.84
CA ALA A 86 -11.73 15.35 -18.63
C ALA A 86 -10.58 15.49 -19.66
N PHE A 87 -10.90 15.65 -20.94
CA PHE A 87 -9.88 15.80 -21.98
C PHE A 87 -9.03 17.07 -21.79
N THR A 88 -9.70 18.19 -21.50
CA THR A 88 -8.99 19.47 -21.29
C THR A 88 -8.20 19.48 -20.00
N SER A 89 -8.72 18.89 -18.92
CA SER A 89 -8.01 18.83 -17.63
C SER A 89 -6.71 18.04 -17.74
N LEU A 90 -6.72 16.90 -18.44
CA LEU A 90 -5.50 16.13 -18.72
C LEU A 90 -4.46 16.92 -19.52
N ARG A 91 -4.89 17.67 -20.54
CA ARG A 91 -3.97 18.52 -21.33
C ARG A 91 -3.37 19.66 -20.51
N VAL A 92 -4.19 20.32 -19.69
CA VAL A 92 -3.75 21.39 -18.79
C VAL A 92 -2.79 20.85 -17.74
N ALA A 93 -3.07 19.69 -17.13
CA ALA A 93 -2.16 19.04 -16.18
C ALA A 93 -0.79 18.74 -16.79
N ARG A 94 -0.76 18.20 -18.01
CA ARG A 94 0.50 17.99 -18.76
C ARG A 94 1.24 19.29 -19.04
N ALA A 95 0.53 20.33 -19.48
CA ALA A 95 1.13 21.64 -19.75
C ALA A 95 1.69 22.29 -18.48
N ASN A 96 0.98 22.18 -17.35
CA ASN A 96 1.40 22.70 -16.06
C ASN A 96 2.64 21.97 -15.55
N ALA A 97 2.68 20.64 -15.61
CA ALA A 97 3.87 19.86 -15.24
C ALA A 97 5.09 20.24 -16.10
N ARG A 98 4.90 20.41 -17.42
CA ARG A 98 5.98 20.81 -18.34
C ARG A 98 6.47 22.24 -18.09
N LEU A 99 5.57 23.18 -17.84
CA LEU A 99 5.89 24.61 -17.73
C LEU A 99 6.16 25.08 -16.29
N PHE A 100 6.08 24.20 -15.30
CA PHE A 100 6.25 24.55 -13.88
C PHE A 100 7.55 25.31 -13.62
N GLY A 101 8.69 24.77 -14.06
CA GLY A 101 9.99 25.39 -13.83
C GLY A 101 10.14 26.75 -14.53
N ILE A 102 9.69 26.87 -15.78
CA ILE A 102 9.76 28.13 -16.55
C ILE A 102 8.88 29.20 -15.90
N ARG A 103 7.67 28.84 -15.48
CA ARG A 103 6.75 29.76 -14.80
C ARG A 103 7.30 30.19 -13.44
N ALA A 104 7.88 29.28 -12.67
CA ALA A 104 8.52 29.60 -11.40
C ALA A 104 9.73 30.53 -11.58
N LYS A 105 10.56 30.31 -12.62
CA LYS A 105 11.69 31.19 -12.94
C LYS A 105 11.22 32.60 -13.32
N ARG A 106 10.26 32.71 -14.25
CA ARG A 106 9.71 34.00 -14.68
C ARG A 106 9.04 34.77 -13.54
N ALA A 107 8.35 34.06 -12.64
CA ALA A 107 7.74 34.67 -11.46
C ALA A 107 8.80 35.25 -10.50
N LYS A 108 9.94 34.57 -10.33
CA LYS A 108 11.07 35.07 -9.53
C LYS A 108 11.71 36.29 -10.17
N GLU A 109 12.04 36.22 -11.45
CA GLU A 109 12.65 37.34 -12.21
C GLU A 109 11.74 38.57 -12.21
N ALA A 110 10.42 38.40 -12.39
CA ALA A 110 9.46 39.49 -12.31
C ALA A 110 9.42 40.12 -10.91
N ALA A 111 9.43 39.29 -9.85
CA ALA A 111 9.45 39.80 -8.47
C ALA A 111 10.75 40.54 -8.15
N GLU A 112 11.90 40.07 -8.64
CA GLU A 112 13.20 40.74 -8.48
C GLU A 112 13.22 42.10 -9.21
N GLN A 113 12.70 42.17 -10.44
CA GLN A 113 12.55 43.43 -11.19
C GLN A 113 11.59 44.41 -10.51
N ASP A 114 10.49 43.93 -9.93
CA ASP A 114 9.54 44.78 -9.20
C ASP A 114 10.14 45.30 -7.88
N VAL A 115 11.07 44.56 -7.25
CA VAL A 115 11.83 45.01 -6.08
C VAL A 115 12.88 46.05 -6.50
N GLU A 116 13.57 45.84 -7.62
CA GLU A 116 14.55 46.80 -8.15
C GLU A 116 13.90 48.11 -8.58
N LYS A 117 12.70 48.07 -9.16
CA LYS A 117 11.92 49.29 -9.50
C LYS A 117 11.38 50.05 -8.28
N LYS A 118 11.27 49.38 -7.13
CA LYS A 118 10.81 50.00 -5.88
C LYS A 118 11.95 50.52 -5.00
N ARG A 119 13.20 50.17 -5.33
CA ARG A 119 14.39 50.81 -4.79
C ARG A 119 14.67 52.10 -5.54
#